data_AF-A0A7W9JHE5-F1
#
_entry.id   AF-A0A7W9JHE5-F1
#
_cell.length_a   1.000
_cell.length_b   1.000
_cell.length_c   1.000
_cell.angle_alpha   90.00
_cell.angle_beta   90.00
_cell.angle_gamma   90.00
#
_symmetry.space_group_name_H-M   'P 1'
#
loop_
_entity.id
_entity.type
_entity.pdbx_description
1 polymer ?
#
loop_
_entity_poly.entity_id
_entity_poly.type
_entity_poly.pdbx_seq_one_letter_code
_entity_poly.pdbx_strand_id
1 'polypeptide(L)'
;MTKPLTNAEENPHAGKGSSVLLDIGDGIGAIVVTMPAALNDIEIERRPHGVPVTHGHGHGHGHGHGHGHGDGEHHLPHVAVVPRPSPEGTTIHSAVFPDVPEGTYDLYVMPDGPIQLTVAVTSGQVTEATWPH
;
A
#
# COMPACT_ATOMS: atom_id res chain seq x y z
N MET A 1 13.80 14.89 19.79
CA MET A 1 14.17 14.46 18.43
C MET A 1 13.86 12.99 18.31
N THR A 2 12.65 12.66 17.89
CA THR A 2 12.22 11.28 17.59
C THR A 2 12.76 10.95 16.20
N LYS A 3 13.63 9.94 16.10
CA LYS A 3 14.02 9.37 14.81
C LYS A 3 12.75 8.83 14.13
N PRO A 4 12.55 9.03 12.82
CA PRO A 4 11.52 8.28 12.11
C PRO A 4 11.85 6.79 12.27
N LEU A 5 10.86 6.02 12.71
CA LEU A 5 10.99 4.57 12.80
C LEU A 5 11.22 4.07 11.36
N THR A 6 12.18 3.18 11.20
CA THR A 6 12.39 2.52 9.92
C THR A 6 11.20 1.60 9.64
N ASN A 7 10.79 1.42 8.39
CA ASN A 7 9.70 0.53 8.00
C ASN A 7 9.85 -0.92 8.54
N ALA A 8 11.10 -1.34 8.83
CA ALA A 8 11.41 -2.61 9.50
C ALA A 8 10.90 -2.71 10.95
N GLU A 9 10.69 -1.58 11.62
CA GLU A 9 10.17 -1.48 12.99
C GLU A 9 8.63 -1.45 13.01
N GLU A 10 7.97 -0.92 11.97
CA GLU A 10 6.50 -0.95 11.82
C GLU A 10 5.98 -2.27 11.23
N ASN A 11 6.75 -2.95 10.37
CA ASN A 11 6.41 -4.29 9.87
C ASN A 11 7.60 -5.26 9.99
N PRO A 12 7.76 -5.93 11.14
CA PRO A 12 8.89 -6.84 11.40
C PRO A 12 8.99 -8.03 10.42
N HIS A 13 7.95 -8.29 9.62
CA HIS A 13 7.87 -9.38 8.66
C HIS A 13 8.07 -8.94 7.20
N ALA A 14 8.18 -7.63 6.93
CA ALA A 14 8.48 -7.14 5.59
C ALA A 14 9.87 -7.62 5.12
N GLY A 15 9.96 -8.18 3.90
CA GLY A 15 11.23 -8.62 3.31
C GLY A 15 11.84 -9.92 3.88
N LYS A 16 11.33 -10.46 5.01
CA LYS A 16 11.95 -11.60 5.70
C LYS A 16 11.52 -12.98 5.18
N GLY A 17 11.41 -13.20 3.86
CA GLY A 17 11.37 -14.53 3.23
C GLY A 17 10.32 -15.57 3.70
N SER A 18 9.55 -15.32 4.74
CA SER A 18 8.45 -16.14 5.22
C SER A 18 7.24 -15.72 4.41
N SER A 19 6.69 -16.67 3.65
CA SER A 19 5.44 -16.57 2.91
C SER A 19 4.42 -15.73 3.67
N VAL A 20 4.15 -14.52 3.20
CA VAL A 20 3.01 -13.73 3.67
C VAL A 20 1.77 -14.47 3.18
N LEU A 21 0.98 -15.01 4.10
CA LEU A 21 -0.33 -15.55 3.76
C LEU A 21 -1.21 -14.35 3.40
N LEU A 22 -1.66 -14.31 2.15
CA LEU A 22 -2.65 -13.35 1.69
C LEU A 22 -4.02 -13.98 1.97
N ASP A 23 -4.83 -13.33 2.81
CA ASP A 23 -6.21 -13.72 2.98
C ASP A 23 -7.00 -13.12 1.82
N ILE A 24 -7.31 -13.96 0.83
CA ILE A 24 -8.05 -13.52 -0.34
C ILE A 24 -9.45 -14.12 -0.27
N GLY A 25 -10.38 -13.33 0.24
CA GLY A 25 -11.80 -13.67 0.37
C GLY A 25 -12.69 -13.05 -0.71
N ASP A 26 -14.00 -13.20 -0.53
CA ASP A 26 -15.01 -12.61 -1.43
C ASP A 26 -14.97 -11.08 -1.36
N GLY A 27 -14.88 -10.43 -2.52
CA GLY A 27 -14.76 -8.98 -2.68
C GLY A 27 -13.38 -8.40 -2.40
N ILE A 28 -12.38 -9.25 -2.10
CA ILE A 28 -11.02 -8.86 -1.72
C ILE A 28 -9.99 -9.53 -2.63
N GLY A 29 -8.94 -8.81 -3.00
CA GLY A 29 -7.77 -9.26 -3.76
C GLY A 29 -6.46 -8.78 -3.11
N ALA A 30 -5.34 -8.99 -3.79
CA ALA A 30 -4.04 -8.43 -3.40
C ALA A 30 -3.37 -7.75 -4.59
N ILE A 31 -2.47 -6.81 -4.35
CA ILE A 31 -1.61 -6.22 -5.39
C ILE A 31 -0.15 -6.50 -5.03
N VAL A 32 0.61 -7.05 -5.98
CA VAL A 32 2.07 -7.19 -5.89
C VAL A 32 2.68 -6.45 -7.06
N VAL A 33 3.47 -5.42 -6.77
CA VAL A 33 4.17 -4.64 -7.79
C VAL A 33 5.66 -4.91 -7.71
N THR A 34 6.25 -5.31 -8.82
CA THR A 34 7.71 -5.36 -8.98
C THR A 34 8.23 -3.96 -9.23
N MET A 35 9.19 -3.53 -8.41
CA MET A 35 9.67 -2.16 -8.32
C MET A 35 11.16 -2.06 -8.69
N PRO A 36 11.61 -0.91 -9.22
CA PRO A 36 13.05 -0.61 -9.33
C PRO A 36 13.72 -0.56 -7.96
N ALA A 37 14.96 -1.06 -7.87
CA ALA A 37 15.78 -0.99 -6.66
C ALA A 37 16.07 0.45 -6.19
N ALA A 38 16.03 1.42 -7.11
CA ALA A 38 16.20 2.84 -6.79
C ALA A 38 15.08 3.41 -5.90
N LEU A 39 13.94 2.73 -5.82
CA LEU A 39 12.81 3.10 -4.97
C LEU A 39 12.80 2.35 -3.63
N ASN A 40 13.88 1.65 -3.27
CA ASN A 40 13.96 0.99 -1.97
C ASN A 40 13.68 1.96 -0.82
N ASP A 41 12.85 1.54 0.14
CA ASP A 41 12.35 2.32 1.27
C ASP A 41 11.45 3.51 0.90
N ILE A 42 11.16 3.74 -0.39
CA ILE A 42 10.18 4.73 -0.83
C ILE A 42 8.77 4.17 -0.67
N GLU A 43 7.85 5.02 -0.22
CA GLU A 43 6.47 4.63 0.00
C GLU A 43 5.59 4.88 -1.24
N ILE A 44 4.80 3.87 -1.57
CA ILE A 44 3.82 3.89 -2.65
C ILE A 44 2.44 3.95 -2.01
N GLU A 45 1.66 4.95 -2.38
CA GLU A 45 0.29 5.12 -1.94
C GLU A 45 -0.69 4.65 -3.01
N ARG A 46 -1.81 4.07 -2.55
CA ARG A 46 -2.88 3.55 -3.38
C ARG A 46 -4.15 4.34 -3.17
N ARG A 47 -4.74 4.86 -4.24
CA ARG A 47 -6.07 5.48 -4.23
C ARG A 47 -7.04 4.81 -5.20
N PRO A 48 -8.36 4.80 -4.94
CA PRO A 48 -9.32 4.41 -5.95
C PRO A 48 -9.21 5.27 -7.21
N HIS A 49 -9.23 4.65 -8.38
CA HIS A 49 -9.14 5.35 -9.65
C HIS A 49 -10.35 6.26 -9.88
N GLY A 50 -10.10 7.46 -10.40
CA GLY A 50 -11.15 8.42 -10.73
C GLY A 50 -11.86 9.04 -9.51
N VAL A 51 -11.46 8.72 -8.29
CA VAL A 51 -11.95 9.39 -7.08
C VAL A 51 -11.10 10.64 -6.86
N PRO A 52 -11.68 11.86 -6.97
CA PRO A 52 -10.97 13.06 -6.58
C PRO A 52 -10.64 12.99 -5.08
N VAL A 53 -9.49 13.53 -4.67
CA VAL A 53 -9.09 13.64 -3.25
C VAL A 53 -10.12 14.48 -2.49
N THR A 54 -11.20 13.85 -2.02
CA THR A 54 -12.21 14.51 -1.21
C THR A 54 -11.59 14.75 0.16
N HIS A 55 -11.12 15.98 0.40
CA HIS A 55 -10.90 16.47 1.75
C HIS A 55 -12.22 16.26 2.51
N GLY A 56 -12.22 15.36 3.48
CA GLY A 56 -13.42 14.73 3.99
C GLY A 56 -14.38 15.73 4.62
N HIS A 57 -15.65 15.71 4.20
CA HIS A 57 -16.78 16.28 4.93
C HIS A 57 -17.93 15.28 4.92
N GLY A 58 -18.17 14.65 6.07
CA GLY A 58 -19.30 13.74 6.29
C GLY A 58 -19.71 13.73 7.76
N HIS A 59 -20.52 14.72 8.15
CA HIS A 59 -21.09 14.85 9.49
C HIS A 59 -22.03 13.69 9.83
N GLY A 60 -21.70 12.94 10.89
CA GLY A 60 -22.62 12.02 11.57
C GLY A 60 -22.56 12.25 13.08
N HIS A 61 -23.64 12.80 13.66
CA HIS A 61 -23.77 13.02 15.10
C HIS A 61 -23.86 11.68 15.86
N GLY A 62 -22.87 11.39 16.71
CA GLY A 62 -22.92 10.31 17.69
C GLY A 62 -22.05 10.63 18.90
N HIS A 63 -22.67 10.80 20.08
CA HIS A 63 -21.96 11.01 21.33
C HIS A 63 -21.23 9.74 21.77
N GLY A 64 -19.90 9.78 21.87
CA GLY A 64 -19.08 8.70 22.43
C GLY A 64 -17.73 9.21 22.88
N HIS A 65 -17.39 8.99 24.16
CA HIS A 65 -16.14 9.42 24.78
C HIS A 65 -14.98 8.52 24.30
N GLY A 66 -13.94 9.10 23.71
CA GLY A 66 -12.70 8.41 23.38
C GLY A 66 -11.58 9.39 23.05
N HIS A 67 -10.49 9.34 23.81
CA HIS A 67 -9.25 10.08 23.53
C HIS A 67 -8.54 9.44 22.33
N GLY A 68 -8.32 10.18 21.25
CA GLY A 68 -7.51 9.78 20.10
C GLY A 68 -7.18 11.02 19.27
N HIS A 69 -5.90 11.22 18.97
CA HIS A 69 -5.32 12.47 18.49
C HIS A 69 -5.71 12.84 17.04
N GLY A 70 -6.07 14.11 16.84
CA GLY A 70 -5.56 14.98 15.75
C GLY A 70 -6.00 14.72 14.31
N ASP A 71 -6.86 15.61 13.82
CA ASP A 71 -7.27 15.82 12.44
C ASP A 71 -6.12 16.07 11.45
N GLY A 72 -6.26 15.59 10.20
CA GLY A 72 -5.81 16.40 9.05
C GLY A 72 -5.06 15.77 7.88
N GLU A 73 -5.28 14.52 7.49
CA GLU A 73 -5.02 13.99 6.14
C GLU A 73 -5.59 12.57 6.09
N HIS A 74 -6.44 12.25 5.11
CA HIS A 74 -6.87 10.86 4.94
C HIS A 74 -5.66 10.10 4.39
N HIS A 75 -4.76 9.60 5.25
CA HIS A 75 -3.64 8.77 4.85
C HIS A 75 -4.21 7.57 4.08
N LEU A 76 -4.07 7.58 2.76
CA LEU A 76 -4.54 6.47 1.96
C LEU A 76 -3.60 5.29 2.26
N PRO A 77 -4.06 4.05 2.01
CA PRO A 77 -3.23 2.89 2.23
C PRO A 77 -1.92 3.00 1.43
N HIS A 78 -0.80 2.95 2.12
CA HIS A 78 0.54 3.01 1.53
C HIS A 78 1.41 1.89 2.07
N VAL A 79 2.41 1.51 1.28
CA VAL A 79 3.41 0.51 1.64
C VAL A 79 4.77 0.92 1.10
N ALA A 80 5.83 0.64 1.86
CA ALA A 80 7.18 0.86 1.35
C ALA A 80 7.61 -0.24 0.37
N VAL A 81 8.45 0.13 -0.59
CA VAL A 81 9.17 -0.81 -1.44
C VAL A 81 10.24 -1.50 -0.61
N VAL A 82 10.18 -2.83 -0.56
CA VAL A 82 11.14 -3.63 0.19
C VAL A 82 11.83 -4.67 -0.69
N PRO A 83 13.11 -5.00 -0.40
CA PRO A 83 13.82 -6.05 -1.09
C PRO A 83 13.32 -7.40 -0.58
N ARG A 84 13.06 -8.34 -1.50
CA ARG A 84 12.63 -9.71 -1.19
C ARG A 84 13.53 -10.69 -1.94
N PRO A 85 14.11 -11.69 -1.24
CA PRO A 85 14.82 -12.77 -1.93
C PRO A 85 13.82 -13.67 -2.66
N SER A 86 14.06 -13.93 -3.94
CA SER A 86 13.34 -14.94 -4.72
C SER A 86 13.90 -16.35 -4.44
N PRO A 87 13.13 -17.42 -4.70
CA PRO A 87 13.62 -18.80 -4.61
C PRO A 87 14.85 -19.06 -5.50
N GLU A 88 15.00 -18.29 -6.58
CA GLU A 88 16.12 -18.36 -7.51
C GLU A 88 17.37 -17.60 -7.02
N GLY A 89 17.33 -17.00 -5.83
CA GLY A 89 18.45 -16.26 -5.24
C GLY A 89 18.59 -14.81 -5.71
N THR A 90 17.71 -14.35 -6.60
CA THR A 90 17.69 -12.95 -7.05
C THR A 90 16.89 -12.07 -6.09
N THR A 91 17.37 -10.86 -5.78
CA THR A 91 16.61 -9.88 -4.99
C THR A 91 15.61 -9.13 -5.86
N ILE A 92 14.33 -9.24 -5.54
CA ILE A 92 13.24 -8.52 -6.19
C ILE A 92 12.76 -7.43 -5.24
N HIS A 93 12.75 -6.18 -5.69
CA HIS A 93 12.15 -5.09 -4.93
C HIS A 93 10.65 -5.07 -5.24
N SER A 94 9.82 -4.96 -4.20
CA SER A 94 8.38 -5.03 -4.38
C SER A 94 7.61 -4.18 -3.39
N ALA A 95 6.48 -3.65 -3.85
CA ALA A 95 5.42 -3.08 -3.03
C ALA A 95 4.25 -4.08 -3.01
N VAL A 96 3.72 -4.39 -1.82
CA VAL A 96 2.67 -5.39 -1.64
C VAL A 96 1.51 -4.79 -0.87
N PHE A 97 0.35 -4.66 -1.49
CA PHE A 97 -0.89 -4.25 -0.84
C PHE A 97 -1.74 -5.50 -0.57
N PRO A 98 -1.85 -5.96 0.68
CA PRO A 98 -2.80 -7.00 1.05
C PRO A 98 -4.23 -6.45 1.13
N ASP A 99 -5.21 -7.35 1.18
CA ASP A 99 -6.61 -7.07 1.53
C ASP A 99 -7.23 -5.89 0.77
N VAL A 100 -7.04 -5.88 -0.56
CA VAL A 100 -7.51 -4.81 -1.44
C VAL A 100 -8.93 -5.10 -1.91
N PRO A 101 -9.92 -4.22 -1.66
CA PRO A 101 -11.24 -4.40 -2.24
C PRO A 101 -11.19 -4.50 -3.76
N GLU A 102 -12.10 -5.28 -4.35
CA GLU A 102 -12.28 -5.33 -5.80
C GLU A 102 -12.53 -3.91 -6.35
N GLY A 103 -11.81 -3.53 -7.40
CA GLY A 103 -11.87 -2.18 -7.95
C GLY A 103 -10.65 -1.80 -8.78
N THR A 104 -10.65 -0.57 -9.29
CA THR A 104 -9.49 -0.01 -10.01
C THR A 104 -8.80 1.02 -9.13
N TYR A 105 -7.47 0.99 -9.10
CA TYR A 105 -6.65 1.82 -8.23
C TYR A 105 -5.49 2.47 -8.98
N ASP A 106 -5.21 3.71 -8.61
CA ASP A 106 -4.02 4.45 -9.04
C ASP A 106 -2.94 4.37 -7.95
N LEU A 107 -1.71 4.12 -8.39
CA LEU A 107 -0.52 4.03 -7.55
C LEU A 107 0.46 5.16 -7.91
N TYR A 108 1.03 5.77 -6.88
CA TYR A 108 2.00 6.86 -7.00
C TYR A 108 2.98 6.87 -5.83
N VAL A 109 4.10 7.54 -6.02
CA VAL A 109 5.08 7.78 -4.96
C VAL A 109 4.54 8.85 -4.02
N MET A 110 4.51 8.58 -2.72
CA MET A 110 4.12 9.58 -1.72
C MET A 110 5.09 10.77 -1.65
N PRO A 111 4.64 11.94 -1.16
CA PRO A 111 3.25 12.24 -0.77
C PRO A 111 2.35 12.65 -1.95
N ASP A 112 2.89 13.33 -2.97
CA ASP A 112 2.10 13.95 -4.06
C ASP A 112 2.66 13.64 -5.45
N GLY A 113 3.21 12.44 -5.64
CA GLY A 113 3.73 12.01 -6.94
C GLY A 113 2.63 11.92 -8.02
N PRO A 114 3.00 12.04 -9.31
CA PRO A 114 2.06 11.75 -10.39
C PRO A 114 1.61 10.28 -10.32
N ILE A 115 0.41 9.99 -10.81
CA ILE A 115 -0.03 8.61 -11.03
C ILE A 115 0.97 7.95 -11.99
N GLN A 116 1.58 6.87 -11.54
CA GLN A 116 2.54 6.11 -12.36
C GLN A 116 1.91 4.83 -12.90
N LEU A 117 1.02 4.20 -12.14
CA LEU A 117 0.46 2.90 -12.49
C LEU A 117 -1.01 2.80 -12.07
N THR A 118 -1.86 2.33 -12.97
CA THR A 118 -3.25 2.00 -12.68
C THR A 118 -3.44 0.49 -12.77
N VAL A 119 -4.03 -0.12 -11.75
CA VAL A 119 -4.26 -1.56 -11.65
C VAL A 119 -5.73 -1.87 -11.35
N ALA A 120 -6.23 -2.98 -11.89
CA ALA A 120 -7.54 -3.52 -11.56
C ALA A 120 -7.39 -4.74 -10.65
N VAL A 121 -8.05 -4.71 -9.50
CA VAL A 121 -8.09 -5.80 -8.52
C VAL A 121 -9.36 -6.59 -8.75
N THR A 122 -9.21 -7.90 -8.91
CA THR A 122 -10.32 -8.86 -8.97
C THR A 122 -10.41 -9.65 -7.68
N SER A 123 -11.63 -9.86 -7.18
CA SER A 123 -11.90 -10.68 -6.00
C SER A 123 -11.26 -12.06 -6.11
N GLY A 124 -10.67 -12.57 -5.03
CA GLY A 124 -10.06 -13.91 -5.02
C GLY A 124 -8.69 -14.00 -5.70
N GLN A 125 -8.14 -12.90 -6.24
CA GLN A 125 -6.93 -12.94 -7.07
C GLN A 125 -5.81 -12.02 -6.57
N VAL A 126 -4.56 -12.41 -6.89
CA VAL A 126 -3.39 -11.53 -6.78
C VAL A 126 -3.19 -10.83 -8.11
N THR A 127 -3.20 -9.50 -8.08
CA THR A 127 -2.88 -8.65 -9.21
C THR A 127 -1.39 -8.37 -9.22
N GLU A 128 -0.67 -8.96 -10.18
CA GLU A 128 0.74 -8.70 -10.39
C GLU A 128 0.94 -7.58 -11.41
N ALA A 129 1.84 -6.64 -11.12
CA ALA A 129 2.19 -5.56 -12.02
C ALA A 129 3.67 -5.20 -11.94
N THR A 130 4.16 -4.47 -12.94
CA THR A 130 5.53 -3.92 -12.97
C THR A 130 5.46 -2.40 -12.99
N TRP A 131 6.22 -1.77 -12.11
CA TRP A 131 6.31 -0.31 -12.06
C TRP A 131 7.03 0.23 -13.31
N PRO A 132 6.53 1.29 -13.94
CA PRO A 132 7.20 1.90 -15.09
C PRO A 132 8.55 2.52 -14.69
N HIS A 133 9.52 2.44 -15.60
CA HIS A 133 10.88 2.96 -15.43
C HIS A 133 11.01 4.44 -15.80
#